data_AF-K1YG04-F1
#
_entry.id   AF-K1YG04-F1
#
_cell.length_a   1.000
_cell.length_b   1.000
_cell.length_c   1.000
_cell.angle_alpha   90.00
_cell.angle_beta   90.00
_cell.angle_gamma   90.00
#
_symmetry.space_group_name_H-M   'P 1'
#
loop_
_entity.id
_entity.type
_entity.pdbx_description
1 polymer ?
#
loop_
_entity_poly.entity_id
_entity_poly.type
_entity_poly.pdbx_seq_one_letter_code
_entity_poly.pdbx_strand_id
1 'polypeptide(L)'
;MTRLNKIALLLLIALAIGLLINGFLQKRIEPNFGNNGETQNYRVGKYKVFLYAKSRLDGDSGPVDIIVSVNGTQAGTIASHFNYDTLMDLPAGYTYYRWIDDDLYRDLVIDPHSSQTGRSLYFIGSQDGKLKLK
;
A
#
# COMPACT_ATOMS: atom_id res chain seq x y z
N MET A 1 -19.27 38.22 -21.76
CA MET A 1 -18.05 37.70 -21.09
C MET A 1 -16.81 38.18 -21.82
N THR A 2 -15.94 38.92 -21.14
CA THR A 2 -14.66 39.39 -21.67
C THR A 2 -13.71 38.21 -21.89
N ARG A 3 -12.70 38.37 -22.76
CA ARG A 3 -11.70 37.30 -23.05
C ARG A 3 -11.01 36.79 -21.78
N LEU A 4 -10.80 37.65 -20.78
CA LEU A 4 -10.26 37.27 -19.47
C LEU A 4 -11.13 36.22 -18.75
N ASN A 5 -12.46 36.38 -18.78
CA ASN A 5 -13.37 35.45 -18.08
C ASN A 5 -13.37 34.04 -18.72
N LYS A 6 -13.08 33.94 -20.03
CA LYS A 6 -12.96 32.66 -20.72
C LYS A 6 -11.67 31.93 -20.34
N ILE A 7 -10.56 32.66 -20.21
CA ILE A 7 -9.25 32.09 -19.81
C ILE A 7 -9.31 31.59 -18.35
N ALA A 8 -9.88 32.40 -17.45
CA ALA A 8 -10.04 32.00 -16.05
C ALA A 8 -10.91 30.75 -15.89
N LEU A 9 -11.99 30.65 -16.68
CA LEU A 9 -12.87 29.48 -16.68
C LEU A 9 -12.16 28.22 -17.18
N LEU A 10 -11.35 28.33 -18.24
CA LEU A 10 -10.56 27.20 -18.76
C LEU A 10 -9.52 26.71 -17.75
N LEU A 11 -8.87 27.62 -17.03
CA LEU A 11 -7.94 27.27 -15.96
C LEU A 11 -8.63 26.54 -14.79
N LEU A 12 -9.81 27.00 -14.38
CA LEU A 12 -10.61 26.35 -13.34
C LEU A 12 -11.04 24.93 -13.75
N ILE A 13 -11.45 24.75 -15.00
CA ILE A 13 -11.82 23.42 -15.52
C ILE A 13 -10.59 22.50 -15.57
N ALA A 14 -9.44 23.00 -16.05
CA ALA A 14 -8.21 22.21 -16.08
C ALA A 14 -7.75 21.80 -14.68
N LEU A 15 -7.87 22.69 -13.69
CA LEU A 15 -7.56 22.40 -12.29
C LEU A 15 -8.50 21.35 -11.71
N ALA A 16 -9.80 21.47 -11.96
CA ALA A 16 -10.81 20.51 -11.49
C ALA A 16 -10.61 19.12 -12.11
N ILE A 17 -10.31 19.05 -13.41
CA ILE A 17 -9.98 17.79 -14.09
C ILE A 17 -8.69 17.20 -13.52
N GLY A 18 -7.66 18.01 -13.27
CA GLY A 18 -6.42 17.56 -12.62
C GLY A 18 -6.66 16.95 -11.24
N LEU A 19 -7.49 17.59 -10.42
CA LEU A 19 -7.86 17.08 -9.09
C LEU A 19 -8.66 15.77 -9.15
N LEU A 20 -9.61 15.66 -10.08
CA LEU A 20 -10.41 14.45 -10.29
C LEU A 20 -9.56 13.27 -10.77
N ILE A 21 -8.63 13.50 -11.72
CA ILE A 21 -7.70 12.47 -12.20
C ILE A 21 -6.77 12.02 -11.07
N ASN A 22 -6.28 12.93 -10.23
CA ASN A 22 -5.41 12.60 -9.11
C ASN A 22 -6.17 11.77 -8.04
N GLY A 23 -7.41 12.15 -7.71
CA GLY A 23 -8.26 11.38 -6.79
C GLY A 23 -8.64 9.99 -7.35
N PHE A 24 -8.87 9.87 -8.65
CA PHE A 24 -9.19 8.60 -9.30
C PHE A 24 -7.97 7.67 -9.42
N LEU A 25 -6.77 8.22 -9.65
CA LEU A 25 -5.52 7.46 -9.68
C LEU A 25 -5.07 6.97 -8.30
N GLN A 26 -5.46 7.65 -7.22
CA GLN A 26 -5.24 7.16 -5.85
C GLN A 26 -6.08 5.93 -5.51
N LYS A 27 -7.22 5.73 -6.18
CA LYS A 27 -8.14 4.60 -5.95
C LYS A 27 -7.75 3.31 -6.68
N ARG A 28 -6.58 3.27 -7.33
CA ARG A 28 -6.19 2.15 -8.19
C ARG A 28 -5.67 0.96 -7.38
N ILE A 29 -6.61 0.08 -7.07
CA ILE A 29 -6.46 -1.36 -6.79
C ILE A 29 -5.59 -1.64 -5.57
N GLU A 30 -6.24 -2.02 -4.48
CA GLU A 30 -5.61 -2.66 -3.33
C GLU A 30 -5.44 -4.15 -3.70
N PRO A 31 -4.26 -4.63 -4.11
CA PRO A 31 -4.01 -6.05 -4.02
C PRO A 31 -4.09 -6.44 -2.55
N ASN A 32 -5.15 -7.16 -2.22
CA ASN A 32 -5.28 -7.91 -0.99
C ASN A 32 -4.09 -8.88 -0.94
N PHE A 33 -3.47 -9.02 0.21
CA PHE A 33 -2.35 -9.93 0.42
C PHE A 33 -2.60 -10.69 1.70
N GLY A 34 -2.66 -12.02 1.66
CA GLY A 34 -2.88 -12.69 2.93
C GLY A 34 -3.25 -14.16 2.98
N ASN A 35 -3.13 -14.90 1.89
CA ASN A 35 -3.11 -16.35 2.03
C ASN A 35 -1.78 -16.81 2.63
N ASN A 36 -1.79 -17.88 3.42
CA ASN A 36 -0.54 -18.50 3.84
C ASN A 36 0.26 -18.95 2.61
N GLY A 37 1.54 -18.59 2.57
CA GLY A 37 2.40 -18.90 1.43
C GLY A 37 2.29 -17.90 0.28
N GLU A 38 1.42 -16.89 0.38
CA GLU A 38 1.25 -15.89 -0.67
C GLU A 38 2.50 -15.03 -0.82
N THR A 39 2.85 -14.76 -2.08
CA THR A 39 3.98 -13.92 -2.43
C THR A 39 3.54 -12.82 -3.37
N GLN A 40 4.02 -11.60 -3.14
CA GLN A 40 3.75 -10.47 -4.02
C GLN A 40 5.02 -9.65 -4.27
N ASN A 41 5.15 -9.19 -5.51
CA ASN A 41 6.31 -8.45 -5.99
C ASN A 41 5.91 -7.02 -6.36
N TYR A 42 6.69 -6.05 -5.87
CA TYR A 42 6.47 -4.63 -6.06
C TYR A 42 7.74 -3.92 -6.53
N ARG A 43 7.56 -2.72 -7.08
CA ARG A 43 8.66 -1.79 -7.39
C ARG A 43 8.41 -0.45 -6.73
N VAL A 44 9.38 0.01 -5.95
CA VAL A 44 9.35 1.31 -5.28
C VAL A 44 10.57 2.09 -5.74
N GLY A 45 10.38 3.07 -6.63
CA GLY A 45 11.50 3.71 -7.34
C GLY A 45 12.40 2.69 -8.04
N LYS A 46 13.67 2.63 -7.62
CA LYS A 46 14.66 1.66 -8.13
C LYS A 46 14.68 0.31 -7.38
N TYR A 47 13.94 0.20 -6.28
CA TYR A 47 13.98 -0.95 -5.38
C TYR A 47 12.97 -2.02 -5.78
N LYS A 48 13.40 -3.29 -5.77
CA LYS A 48 12.51 -4.45 -5.88
C LYS A 48 12.07 -4.85 -4.48
N VAL A 49 10.77 -4.91 -4.26
CA VAL A 49 10.19 -5.29 -2.97
C VAL A 49 9.47 -6.62 -3.13
N PHE A 50 9.68 -7.52 -2.19
CA PHE A 50 9.01 -8.81 -2.10
C PHE A 50 8.33 -8.94 -0.74
N LEU A 51 7.06 -9.32 -0.76
CA LEU A 51 6.26 -9.61 0.42
C LEU A 51 5.92 -11.09 0.45
N TYR A 52 6.05 -11.71 1.62
CA TYR A 52 5.68 -13.11 1.86
C TYR A 52 4.87 -13.26 3.15
N ALA A 53 3.69 -13.88 3.04
CA ALA A 53 2.78 -14.11 4.17
C ALA A 53 3.06 -15.50 4.74
N LYS A 54 3.48 -15.54 6.00
CA LYS A 54 3.77 -16.78 6.71
C LYS A 54 2.84 -16.92 7.90
N SER A 55 1.95 -17.91 7.87
CA SER A 55 1.14 -18.24 9.05
C SER A 55 2.04 -18.71 10.20
N ARG A 56 1.72 -18.29 11.43
CA ARG A 56 2.41 -18.78 12.64
C ARG A 56 1.78 -20.06 13.19
N LEU A 57 0.54 -20.36 12.79
CA LEU A 57 -0.20 -21.55 13.20
C LEU A 57 -0.64 -22.34 11.96
N ASP A 58 -0.79 -23.65 12.13
CA ASP A 58 -1.43 -24.49 11.11
C ASP A 58 -2.93 -24.17 11.09
N GLY A 59 -3.47 -23.80 9.92
CA GLY A 59 -4.87 -23.45 9.75
C GLY A 59 -5.11 -22.36 8.70
N ASP A 60 -6.39 -22.04 8.53
CA ASP A 60 -6.93 -21.02 7.64
C ASP A 60 -7.26 -19.71 8.38
N SER A 61 -7.00 -19.65 9.68
CA SER A 61 -7.18 -18.44 10.49
C SER A 61 -6.06 -18.27 11.50
N GLY A 62 -5.69 -17.02 11.79
CA GLY A 62 -4.84 -16.69 12.92
C GLY A 62 -3.70 -15.70 12.64
N PRO A 63 -2.73 -15.64 13.55
CA PRO A 63 -1.61 -14.70 13.46
C PRO A 63 -0.68 -15.06 12.30
N VAL A 64 -0.30 -14.02 11.55
CA VAL A 64 0.52 -14.13 10.34
C VAL A 64 1.64 -13.11 10.37
N ASP A 65 2.78 -13.48 9.80
CA ASP A 65 3.91 -12.60 9.58
C ASP A 65 3.97 -12.20 8.11
N ILE A 66 3.95 -10.89 7.85
CA ILE A 66 4.30 -10.32 6.55
C ILE A 66 5.81 -10.08 6.56
N ILE A 67 6.54 -10.95 5.90
CA ILE A 67 7.99 -10.84 5.72
C ILE A 67 8.26 -9.92 4.53
N VAL A 68 9.02 -8.86 4.77
CA VAL A 68 9.35 -7.84 3.77
C VAL A 68 10.82 -7.96 3.38
N SER A 69 11.08 -8.08 2.08
CA SER A 69 12.43 -8.08 1.51
C SER A 69 12.60 -7.00 0.46
N VAL A 70 13.74 -6.32 0.49
CA VAL A 70 14.12 -5.27 -0.46
C VAL A 70 15.42 -5.65 -1.14
N ASN A 71 15.41 -5.69 -2.48
CA ASN A 71 16.54 -6.12 -3.31
C ASN A 71 17.12 -7.49 -2.91
N GLY A 72 16.26 -8.40 -2.43
CA GLY A 72 16.65 -9.75 -1.99
C GLY A 72 17.13 -9.86 -0.55
N THR A 73 17.20 -8.76 0.20
CA THR A 73 17.54 -8.77 1.64
C THR A 73 16.30 -8.52 2.48
N GLN A 74 16.10 -9.32 3.53
CA GLN A 74 14.98 -9.11 4.46
C GLN A 74 15.13 -7.77 5.17
N ALA A 75 14.16 -6.88 4.97
CA ALA A 75 14.09 -5.55 5.58
C ALA A 75 13.37 -5.58 6.94
N GLY A 76 12.44 -6.51 7.13
CA GLY A 76 11.74 -6.67 8.41
C GLY A 76 10.58 -7.65 8.34
N THR A 77 9.90 -7.79 9.46
CA THR A 77 8.70 -8.61 9.62
C THR A 77 7.62 -7.78 10.29
N ILE A 78 6.43 -7.76 9.69
CA ILE A 78 5.26 -7.06 10.19
C ILE A 78 4.27 -8.10 10.71
N ALA A 79 3.90 -7.99 11.99
CA ALA A 79 2.89 -8.83 12.58
C ALA A 79 1.50 -8.43 12.05
N SER A 80 0.69 -9.42 11.72
CA SER A 80 -0.68 -9.23 11.26
C SER A 80 -1.58 -10.41 11.66
N HIS A 81 -2.81 -10.41 11.19
CA HIS A 81 -3.80 -11.46 11.39
C HIS A 81 -4.61 -11.69 10.11
N PHE A 82 -4.96 -12.94 9.80
CA PHE A 82 -5.97 -13.24 8.79
C PHE A 82 -7.06 -14.12 9.39
N ASN A 83 -8.24 -14.08 8.78
CA ASN A 83 -9.36 -14.95 9.14
C ASN A 83 -10.00 -15.42 7.84
N TYR A 84 -9.82 -16.69 7.48
CA TYR A 84 -10.66 -17.31 6.46
C TYR A 84 -11.78 -18.03 7.20
N ASP A 85 -12.95 -17.40 7.27
CA ASP A 85 -14.17 -18.03 7.74
C ASP A 85 -15.25 -18.04 6.66
N THR A 86 -16.31 -18.82 6.87
CA THR A 86 -17.39 -18.99 5.89
C THR A 86 -18.19 -17.71 5.57
N LEU A 87 -17.97 -16.60 6.29
CA LEU A 87 -18.75 -15.36 6.17
C LEU A 87 -17.92 -14.18 5.64
N MET A 88 -16.63 -14.08 5.97
CA MET A 88 -15.76 -13.02 5.47
C MET A 88 -14.27 -13.39 5.57
N ASP A 89 -13.64 -13.60 4.41
CA ASP A 89 -12.20 -13.76 4.29
C ASP A 89 -11.49 -12.41 4.50
N LEU A 90 -10.78 -12.29 5.62
CA LEU A 90 -9.92 -11.16 5.94
C LEU A 90 -8.48 -11.49 5.57
N PRO A 91 -7.87 -10.78 4.59
CA PRO A 91 -6.48 -10.99 4.25
C PRO A 91 -5.56 -10.49 5.37
N ALA A 92 -4.33 -11.01 5.41
CA ALA A 92 -3.25 -10.51 6.24
C ALA A 92 -3.02 -9.00 6.09
N GLY A 93 -3.32 -8.39 4.95
CA GLY A 93 -3.27 -6.94 4.82
C GLY A 93 -3.56 -6.47 3.41
N TYR A 94 -3.42 -5.16 3.26
CA TYR A 94 -3.56 -4.47 1.99
C TYR A 94 -2.26 -3.76 1.65
N THR A 95 -2.01 -3.60 0.37
CA THR A 95 -0.90 -2.76 -0.09
C THR A 95 -1.39 -1.77 -1.13
N TYR A 96 -0.79 -0.58 -1.12
CA TYR A 96 -1.13 0.48 -2.05
C TYR A 96 0.01 1.50 -2.17
N TYR A 97 0.02 2.24 -3.26
CA TYR A 97 1.02 3.30 -3.47
C TYR A 97 0.51 4.65 -2.97
N ARG A 98 1.33 5.37 -2.21
CA ARG A 98 1.00 6.71 -1.70
C ARG A 98 2.22 7.62 -1.74
N TRP A 99 1.99 8.91 -1.97
CA TRP A 99 2.99 9.95 -1.75
C TRP A 99 3.06 10.23 -0.24
N ILE A 100 4.11 9.75 0.44
CA ILE A 100 4.32 10.01 1.88
C ILE A 100 5.40 11.07 2.07
N ASP A 101 6.43 11.06 1.22
CA ASP A 101 7.43 12.11 1.14
C ASP A 101 7.27 12.99 -0.13
N ASP A 102 7.97 14.12 -0.16
CA ASP A 102 7.94 15.10 -1.26
C ASP A 102 8.88 14.69 -2.42
N ASP A 103 9.03 13.39 -2.67
CA ASP A 103 9.85 12.88 -3.77
C ASP A 103 9.03 12.75 -5.09
N LEU A 104 9.67 12.32 -6.18
CA LEU A 104 9.04 12.18 -7.51
C LEU A 104 8.41 10.79 -7.76
N TYR A 105 8.46 9.91 -6.76
CA TYR A 105 7.99 8.54 -6.82
C TYR A 105 6.98 8.26 -5.68
N ARG A 106 6.25 7.15 -5.80
CA ARG A 106 5.30 6.76 -4.75
C ARG A 106 5.94 5.71 -3.85
N ASP A 107 5.68 5.83 -2.57
CA ASP A 107 6.02 4.85 -1.56
C ASP A 107 5.02 3.70 -1.60
N LEU A 108 5.49 2.49 -1.28
CA LEU A 108 4.61 1.35 -1.08
C LEU A 108 4.18 1.33 0.38
N VAL A 109 2.88 1.48 0.62
CA VAL A 109 2.26 1.31 1.94
C VAL A 109 1.85 -0.14 2.12
N ILE A 110 2.08 -0.66 3.31
CA ILE A 110 1.64 -1.96 3.79
C ILE A 110 0.74 -1.70 4.99
N ASP A 111 -0.53 -2.08 4.85
CA ASP A 111 -1.57 -1.90 5.85
C ASP A 111 -1.96 -3.27 6.41
N PRO A 112 -1.30 -3.73 7.48
CA PRO A 112 -1.57 -5.03 8.08
C PRO A 112 -2.93 -5.02 8.78
N HIS A 113 -3.65 -6.13 8.63
CA HIS A 113 -4.85 -6.38 9.42
C HIS A 113 -4.46 -6.80 10.85
N SER A 114 -4.30 -5.84 11.76
CA SER A 114 -3.99 -6.13 13.17
C SER A 114 -5.25 -6.41 13.99
N SER A 115 -5.25 -7.53 14.74
CA SER A 115 -6.24 -7.84 15.79
C SER A 115 -5.86 -7.29 17.17
N GLN A 116 -4.65 -6.74 17.35
CA GLN A 116 -4.16 -6.23 18.63
C GLN A 116 -3.68 -4.78 18.53
N THR A 117 -4.40 -3.91 19.24
CA THR A 117 -3.98 -2.56 19.71
C THR A 117 -3.21 -1.71 18.71
N GLY A 118 -3.95 -0.89 17.94
CA GLY A 118 -3.39 0.16 17.08
C GLY A 118 -3.02 -0.37 15.69
N ARG A 119 -3.76 0.08 14.68
CA ARG A 119 -3.46 -0.22 13.28
C ARG A 119 -2.23 0.59 12.86
N SER A 120 -1.07 -0.06 12.93
CA SER A 120 0.22 0.50 12.51
C SER A 120 0.38 0.38 11.01
N LEU A 121 0.50 1.51 10.30
CA LEU A 121 0.78 1.52 8.87
C LEU A 121 2.29 1.48 8.64
N TYR A 122 2.74 0.60 7.76
CA TYR A 122 4.13 0.52 7.36
C TYR A 122 4.29 1.04 5.94
N PHE A 123 5.49 1.50 5.60
CA PHE A 123 5.80 1.88 4.23
C PHE A 123 7.24 1.61 3.86
N ILE A 124 7.50 1.48 2.56
CA ILE A 124 8.83 1.42 1.99
C ILE A 124 9.04 2.69 1.18
N GLY A 125 10.02 3.50 1.60
CA GLY A 125 10.33 4.78 0.98
C GLY A 125 10.96 4.62 -0.41
N SER A 126 10.54 5.40 -1.41
CA SER A 126 11.17 5.40 -2.74
C SER A 126 12.57 6.00 -2.76
N GLN A 127 12.89 6.87 -1.80
CA GLN A 127 14.22 7.48 -1.69
C GLN A 127 15.29 6.49 -1.21
N ASP A 128 14.98 5.68 -0.20
CA ASP A 128 15.97 4.87 0.51
C ASP A 128 15.70 3.36 0.49
N GLY A 129 14.51 2.93 0.07
CA GLY A 129 14.12 1.53 0.03
C GLY A 129 14.00 0.90 1.42
N LYS A 130 13.84 1.69 2.48
CA LYS A 130 13.75 1.18 3.85
C LYS A 130 12.31 0.99 4.29
N LEU A 131 12.05 -0.10 5.01
CA LEU A 131 10.81 -0.31 5.73
C LEU A 131 10.74 0.61 6.95
N LYS A 132 9.66 1.37 7.08
CA LYS A 132 9.43 2.34 8.15
C LYS A 132 8.01 2.20 8.69
N LEU A 133 7.83 2.57 9.95
CA LEU A 133 6.51 2.79 10.55
C LEU A 133 6.07 4.23 10.23
N LYS A 134 4.81 4.40 9.85
CA LYS A 134 4.20 5.70 9.60
C LYS A 134 3.62 6.33 10.86
#